data_AF-A0AA47M416-F1
#
_entry.id   AF-A0AA47M416-F1
#
_cell.length_a   1.000
_cell.length_b   1.000
_cell.length_c   1.000
_cell.angle_alpha   90.00
_cell.angle_beta   90.00
_cell.angle_gamma   90.00
#
_symmetry.space_group_name_H-M   'P 1'
#
loop_
_entity.id
_entity.type
_entity.pdbx_description
1 polymer ?
#
loop_
_entity_poly.entity_id
_entity_poly.type
_entity_poly.pdbx_seq_one_letter_code
_entity_poly.pdbx_strand_id
1 'polypeptide(L)'
;MANMETNEFLCDLGLMYDTLEEIAHLSLTLQERGMTLTKADKLMRRTIRLISYSYSRQEALTAAERLEFCGIFLTTSVRIRQIDSTTFLQSLIGNLEDRLMSVCSSKGTGVVCIKQLAQFRLDPRRVLEGFRDYKEDSSIIPEDLSPLINILSLIPMSSAECEQGFS
;
A
#
# COMPACT_ATOMS: atom_id res chain seq x y z
N MET A 1 -17.05 27.37 -10.84
CA MET A 1 -16.71 26.22 -11.68
C MET A 1 -15.20 26.22 -11.83
N ALA A 2 -14.51 25.19 -11.36
CA ALA A 2 -13.08 25.04 -11.60
C ALA A 2 -12.94 24.63 -13.07
N ASN A 3 -12.37 25.52 -13.90
CA ASN A 3 -12.09 25.17 -15.28
C ASN A 3 -10.96 24.12 -15.28
N MET A 4 -11.16 23.03 -16.02
CA MET A 4 -10.12 22.00 -16.25
C MET A 4 -8.86 22.58 -16.92
N GLU A 5 -8.93 23.84 -17.36
CA GLU A 5 -7.90 24.63 -18.01
C GLU A 5 -6.82 25.13 -17.03
N THR A 6 -6.67 24.57 -15.83
CA THR A 6 -5.66 25.05 -14.87
C THR A 6 -4.57 24.02 -14.63
N ASN A 7 -3.31 24.49 -14.67
CA ASN A 7 -2.13 23.64 -14.47
C ASN A 7 -2.16 22.94 -13.11
N GLU A 8 -2.56 23.67 -12.06
CA GLU A 8 -2.63 23.15 -10.70
C GLU A 8 -3.65 22.01 -10.59
N PHE A 9 -4.84 22.20 -11.18
CA PHE A 9 -5.89 21.19 -11.21
C PHE A 9 -5.47 19.95 -12.01
N LEU A 10 -4.83 20.12 -13.17
CA LEU A 10 -4.36 19.00 -13.99
C LEU A 10 -3.31 18.16 -13.24
N CYS A 11 -2.36 18.81 -12.56
CA CYS A 11 -1.36 18.11 -11.75
C CYS A 11 -1.99 17.35 -10.58
N ASP A 12 -2.96 17.95 -9.89
CA ASP A 12 -3.70 17.32 -8.81
C ASP A 12 -4.55 16.15 -9.30
N LEU A 13 -5.20 16.30 -10.46
CA LEU A 13 -5.98 15.24 -11.10
C LEU A 13 -5.11 14.07 -11.51
N GLY A 14 -3.95 14.32 -12.13
CA GLY A 14 -2.98 13.28 -12.46
C GLY A 14 -2.55 12.50 -11.22
N LEU A 15 -2.07 13.23 -10.19
CA LEU A 15 -1.73 12.64 -8.89
C LEU A 15 -2.83 11.73 -8.36
N MET A 16 -4.07 12.23 -8.31
CA MET A 16 -5.19 11.49 -7.76
C MET A 16 -5.56 10.28 -8.61
N TYR A 17 -5.63 10.43 -9.93
CA TYR A 17 -5.95 9.36 -10.87
C TYR A 17 -4.99 8.18 -10.69
N ASP A 18 -3.70 8.48 -10.74
CA ASP A 18 -2.62 7.52 -10.64
C ASP A 18 -2.62 6.78 -9.31
N THR A 19 -2.86 7.52 -8.23
CA THR A 19 -2.94 6.94 -6.88
C THR A 19 -4.19 6.08 -6.72
N LEU A 20 -5.33 6.54 -7.23
CA LEU A 20 -6.59 5.81 -7.15
C LEU A 20 -6.57 4.54 -8.00
N GLU A 21 -5.91 4.55 -9.15
CA GLU A 21 -5.75 3.36 -9.99
C GLU A 21 -4.95 2.28 -9.25
N GLU A 22 -3.83 2.63 -8.62
CA GLU A 22 -3.04 1.69 -7.81
C GLU A 22 -3.80 1.16 -6.60
N ILE A 23 -4.57 2.02 -5.91
CA ILE A 23 -5.42 1.59 -4.80
C ILE A 23 -6.55 0.67 -5.29
N ALA A 24 -7.18 0.99 -6.43
CA ALA A 24 -8.23 0.17 -7.00
C ALA A 24 -7.70 -1.21 -7.40
N HIS A 25 -6.54 -1.27 -8.05
CA HIS A 25 -5.88 -2.52 -8.39
C HIS A 25 -5.53 -3.33 -7.13
N LEU A 26 -4.98 -2.70 -6.10
CA LEU A 26 -4.71 -3.34 -4.80
C LEU A 26 -5.99 -3.93 -4.20
N SER A 27 -7.06 -3.13 -4.12
CA SER A 27 -8.35 -3.54 -3.53
C SER A 27 -8.96 -4.73 -4.26
N LEU A 28 -9.04 -4.66 -5.60
CA LEU A 28 -9.57 -5.75 -6.42
C LEU A 28 -8.75 -7.04 -6.27
N THR A 29 -7.43 -6.92 -6.26
CA THR A 29 -6.55 -8.08 -6.12
C THR A 29 -6.67 -8.71 -4.73
N LEU A 30 -6.80 -7.89 -3.67
CA LEU A 30 -7.04 -8.39 -2.32
C LEU A 30 -8.37 -9.16 -2.19
N GLN A 31 -9.35 -8.86 -3.04
CA GLN A 31 -10.64 -9.57 -3.08
C GLN A 31 -10.61 -10.89 -3.90
N GLU A 32 -9.49 -11.23 -4.54
CA GLU A 32 -9.40 -12.45 -5.35
C GLU A 32 -9.61 -13.72 -4.52
N ARG A 33 -10.28 -14.71 -5.12
CA ARG A 33 -10.46 -16.03 -4.50
C ARG A 33 -9.09 -16.70 -4.35
N GLY A 34 -8.75 -17.13 -3.12
CA GLY A 34 -7.45 -17.73 -2.82
C GLY A 34 -6.37 -16.71 -2.44
N MET A 35 -6.77 -15.48 -2.11
CA MET A 35 -5.93 -14.54 -1.39
C MET A 35 -5.59 -15.10 0.00
N THR A 36 -4.30 -15.11 0.32
CA THR A 36 -3.77 -15.60 1.59
C THR A 36 -3.10 -14.44 2.31
N LEU A 37 -2.93 -14.55 3.62
CA LEU A 37 -2.34 -13.48 4.41
C LEU A 37 -0.93 -13.09 3.93
N THR A 38 -0.10 -14.06 3.54
CA THR A 38 1.25 -13.83 2.99
C THR A 38 1.23 -13.18 1.61
N LYS A 39 0.25 -13.51 0.77
CA LYS A 39 0.09 -12.87 -0.55
C LYS A 39 -0.39 -11.43 -0.40
N ALA A 40 -1.34 -11.19 0.50
CA ALA A 40 -1.85 -9.86 0.82
C ALA A 40 -0.73 -8.94 1.34
N ASP A 41 0.09 -9.39 2.31
CA ASP A 41 1.22 -8.61 2.83
C ASP A 41 2.25 -8.28 1.73
N LYS A 42 2.60 -9.26 0.88
CA LYS A 42 3.50 -9.02 -0.27
C LYS A 42 2.93 -8.00 -1.25
N LEU A 43 1.64 -8.11 -1.55
CA LEU A 43 0.95 -7.21 -2.48
C LEU A 43 0.89 -5.78 -1.93
N MET A 44 0.54 -5.61 -0.65
CA MET A 44 0.54 -4.30 0.00
C MET A 44 1.93 -3.66 0.03
N ARG A 45 2.99 -4.43 0.38
CA ARG A 45 4.37 -3.93 0.34
C ARG A 45 4.80 -3.50 -1.06
N ARG A 46 4.36 -4.23 -2.09
CA ARG A 46 4.59 -3.85 -3.49
C ARG A 46 3.88 -2.53 -3.80
N THR A 47 2.61 -2.37 -3.44
CA THR A 47 1.85 -1.13 -3.69
C THR A 47 2.46 0.06 -2.95
N ILE A 48 2.89 -0.10 -1.69
CA ILE A 48 3.62 0.95 -0.94
C ILE A 48 4.87 1.39 -1.69
N ARG A 49 5.66 0.44 -2.23
CA ARG A 49 6.84 0.77 -3.04
C ARG A 49 6.45 1.55 -4.29
N LEU A 50 5.43 1.11 -5.03
CA LEU A 50 4.99 1.79 -6.25
C LEU A 50 4.53 3.23 -5.98
N ILE A 51 3.73 3.44 -4.93
CA ILE A 51 3.27 4.77 -4.49
C ILE A 51 4.46 5.63 -4.06
N SER A 52 5.43 5.05 -3.34
CA SER A 52 6.64 5.76 -2.90
C SER A 52 7.52 6.24 -4.06
N TYR A 53 7.55 5.51 -5.18
CA TYR A 53 8.31 5.92 -6.36
C TYR A 53 7.61 7.00 -7.20
N SER A 54 6.43 7.50 -6.79
CA SER A 54 5.67 8.54 -7.52
C SER A 54 5.48 8.20 -8.99
N TYR A 55 5.17 6.93 -9.30
CA TYR A 55 5.36 6.39 -10.65
C TYR A 55 4.49 7.01 -11.73
N SER A 56 3.45 7.78 -11.39
CA SER A 56 2.59 8.35 -12.40
C SER A 56 2.15 9.75 -11.99
N ARG A 57 2.77 10.72 -12.66
CA ARG A 57 2.28 12.06 -13.00
C ARG A 57 2.91 12.58 -14.28
N GLN A 58 3.64 11.72 -15.00
CA GLN A 58 4.57 12.19 -16.02
C GLN A 58 3.80 12.88 -17.14
N GLU A 59 2.62 12.37 -17.49
CA GLU A 59 1.75 12.99 -18.50
C GLU A 59 1.23 14.36 -18.06
N ALA A 60 0.68 14.47 -16.84
CA ALA A 60 0.18 15.74 -16.29
C ALA A 60 1.30 16.78 -16.13
N LEU A 61 2.48 16.37 -15.67
CA LEU A 61 3.64 17.26 -15.55
C LEU A 61 4.16 17.71 -16.92
N THR A 62 4.26 16.78 -17.89
CA THR A 62 4.69 17.12 -19.25
C THR A 62 3.69 18.05 -19.93
N ALA A 63 2.40 17.87 -19.68
CA ALA A 63 1.35 18.76 -20.18
C ALA A 63 1.38 20.14 -19.53
N ALA A 64 1.64 20.20 -18.22
CA ALA A 64 1.83 21.46 -17.49
C ALA A 64 3.07 22.23 -18.00
N GLU A 65 4.17 21.55 -18.30
CA GLU A 65 5.36 22.15 -18.92
C GLU A 65 5.06 22.71 -20.32
N ARG A 66 4.18 22.04 -21.07
CA ARG A 66 3.76 22.47 -22.41
C ARG A 66 2.65 23.53 -22.40
N LEU A 67 2.05 23.80 -21.23
CA LEU A 67 0.85 24.63 -21.08
C LEU A 67 -0.31 24.18 -21.97
N GLU A 68 -0.36 22.88 -22.28
CA GLU A 68 -1.35 22.31 -23.17
C GLU A 68 -1.60 20.85 -22.80
N PHE A 69 -2.88 20.50 -22.69
CA PHE A 69 -3.32 19.13 -22.50
C PHE A 69 -4.42 18.79 -23.51
N CYS A 70 -4.20 17.79 -24.36
CA CYS A 70 -5.16 17.34 -25.37
C CYS A 70 -5.76 18.46 -26.26
N GLY A 71 -4.98 19.48 -26.63
CA GLY A 71 -5.46 20.62 -27.43
C GLY A 71 -6.09 21.76 -26.62
N ILE A 72 -6.12 21.65 -25.28
CA ILE A 72 -6.64 22.68 -24.36
C ILE A 72 -5.45 23.43 -23.77
N PHE A 73 -5.41 24.75 -23.95
CA PHE A 73 -4.39 25.59 -23.33
C PHE A 73 -4.64 25.73 -21.84
N LEU A 74 -3.57 25.53 -21.06
CA LEU A 74 -3.61 25.61 -19.61
C LEU A 74 -3.22 27.02 -19.16
N THR A 75 -3.98 27.51 -18.20
CA THR A 75 -3.77 28.76 -17.48
C THR A 75 -3.27 28.46 -16.07
N THR A 76 -2.54 29.39 -15.47
CA THR A 76 -2.08 29.26 -14.09
C THR A 76 -3.01 30.06 -13.18
N SER A 77 -3.51 29.45 -12.11
CA SER A 77 -4.46 30.10 -11.21
C SER A 77 -3.96 30.14 -9.77
N VAL A 78 -3.65 31.34 -9.30
CA VAL A 78 -3.21 31.59 -7.91
C VAL A 78 -4.28 31.26 -6.86
N ARG A 79 -5.54 31.05 -7.28
CA ARG A 79 -6.65 30.71 -6.37
C ARG A 79 -6.68 29.22 -6.02
N ILE A 80 -6.10 28.36 -6.85
CA ILE A 80 -6.11 26.92 -6.64
C ILE A 80 -4.88 26.56 -5.81
N ARG A 81 -5.10 25.98 -4.64
CA ARG A 81 -4.01 25.41 -3.85
C ARG A 81 -3.76 23.99 -4.33
N GLN A 82 -2.61 23.79 -4.94
CA GLN A 82 -2.16 22.48 -5.36
C GLN A 82 -2.00 21.55 -4.16
N ILE A 83 -2.30 20.26 -4.34
CA ILE A 83 -2.08 19.23 -3.34
C ILE A 83 -0.56 19.07 -3.15
N ASP A 84 -0.10 19.12 -1.89
CA ASP A 84 1.28 18.72 -1.61
C ASP A 84 1.41 17.20 -1.79
N SER A 85 2.01 16.84 -2.92
CA SER A 85 2.45 15.49 -3.27
C SER A 85 2.97 14.69 -2.10
N THR A 86 3.88 15.31 -1.36
CA THR A 86 4.76 14.58 -0.46
C THR A 86 3.95 14.23 0.76
N THR A 87 3.27 15.22 1.35
CA THR A 87 2.38 15.01 2.48
C THR A 87 1.23 14.07 2.14
N PHE A 88 0.63 14.21 0.96
CA PHE A 88 -0.46 13.32 0.52
C PHE A 88 0.00 11.87 0.40
N LEU A 89 1.07 11.60 -0.36
CA LEU A 89 1.59 10.25 -0.57
C LEU A 89 2.12 9.64 0.74
N GLN A 90 2.79 10.43 1.59
CA GLN A 90 3.25 9.96 2.90
C GLN A 90 2.10 9.58 3.82
N SER A 91 1.02 10.38 3.85
CA SER A 91 -0.18 10.05 4.64
C SER A 91 -0.82 8.76 4.13
N LEU A 92 -0.89 8.58 2.82
CA LEU A 92 -1.40 7.35 2.22
C LEU A 92 -0.53 6.13 2.53
N ILE A 93 0.79 6.28 2.40
CA ILE A 93 1.74 5.21 2.75
C ILE A 93 1.58 4.82 4.22
N GLY A 94 1.51 5.79 5.14
CA GLY A 94 1.28 5.52 6.56
C GLY A 94 0.00 4.72 6.82
N ASN A 95 -1.10 5.06 6.13
CA ASN A 95 -2.35 4.31 6.22
C ASN A 95 -2.24 2.86 5.70
N LEU A 96 -1.42 2.64 4.66
CA LEU A 96 -1.15 1.29 4.14
C LEU A 96 -0.18 0.51 5.04
N GLU A 97 0.79 1.20 5.66
CA GLU A 97 1.76 0.62 6.60
C GLU A 97 1.10 0.17 7.91
N ASP A 98 0.13 0.93 8.41
CA ASP A 98 -0.64 0.57 9.62
C ASP A 98 -1.39 -0.77 9.48
N ARG A 99 -1.65 -1.20 8.24
CA ARG A 99 -2.27 -2.49 7.91
C ARG A 99 -1.26 -3.63 7.73
N LEU A 100 0.03 -3.34 7.55
CA LEU A 100 1.02 -4.39 7.35
C LEU A 100 1.06 -5.29 8.58
N MET A 101 1.38 -6.57 8.35
CA MET A 101 1.54 -7.57 9.39
C MET A 101 2.72 -7.18 10.29
N SER A 102 2.45 -6.39 11.32
CA SER A 102 3.43 -6.05 12.33
C SER A 102 3.41 -7.10 13.43
N VAL A 103 4.48 -7.87 13.52
CA VAL A 103 4.64 -8.90 14.55
C VAL A 103 4.78 -8.29 15.96
N CYS A 104 4.90 -6.95 16.11
CA CYS A 104 5.14 -6.35 17.43
C CYS A 104 4.59 -4.91 17.66
N SER A 105 3.74 -4.33 16.80
CA SER A 105 3.26 -2.96 17.05
C SER A 105 1.95 -2.92 17.84
N SER A 106 1.98 -2.27 19.00
CA SER A 106 0.85 -2.04 19.91
C SER A 106 -0.18 -1.03 19.39
N LYS A 107 -0.09 -0.58 18.14
CA LYS A 107 -0.97 0.43 17.55
C LYS A 107 -1.69 0.05 16.25
N GLY A 108 -1.38 -1.11 15.65
CA GLY A 108 -2.05 -1.59 14.44
C GLY A 108 -3.04 -2.71 14.72
N THR A 109 -4.06 -2.85 13.88
CA THR A 109 -5.07 -3.92 13.86
C THR A 109 -4.50 -5.36 13.72
N GLY A 110 -3.18 -5.53 13.73
CA GLY A 110 -2.45 -6.81 13.78
C GLY A 110 -2.55 -7.60 15.10
N VAL A 111 -3.33 -7.14 16.09
CA VAL A 111 -3.56 -7.86 17.36
C VAL A 111 -4.26 -9.21 17.15
N VAL A 112 -4.85 -9.43 15.97
CA VAL A 112 -5.53 -10.68 15.63
C VAL A 112 -4.56 -11.81 15.30
N CYS A 113 -3.43 -11.53 14.63
CA CYS A 113 -2.61 -12.61 14.06
C CYS A 113 -1.77 -13.35 15.10
N ILE A 114 -1.12 -12.71 16.07
CA ILE A 114 -0.27 -13.46 17.03
C ILE A 114 -1.10 -14.24 18.05
N LYS A 115 -2.25 -13.70 18.46
CA LYS A 115 -3.16 -14.44 19.35
C LYS A 115 -3.79 -15.65 18.65
N GLN A 116 -4.01 -15.58 17.34
CA GLN A 116 -4.36 -16.76 16.54
C GLN A 116 -3.17 -17.70 16.35
N LEU A 117 -1.94 -17.19 16.18
CA LEU A 117 -0.71 -18.01 16.08
C LEU A 117 -0.49 -18.91 17.31
N ALA A 118 -0.89 -18.44 18.51
CA ALA A 118 -0.86 -19.24 19.73
C ALA A 118 -1.72 -20.53 19.66
N GLN A 119 -2.71 -20.59 18.76
CA GLN A 119 -3.54 -21.79 18.55
C GLN A 119 -2.83 -22.88 17.74
N PHE A 120 -1.78 -22.53 16.99
CA PHE A 120 -1.10 -23.46 16.09
C PHE A 120 0.03 -24.26 16.76
N ARG A 121 0.19 -24.16 18.09
CA ARG A 121 1.18 -24.89 18.89
C ARG A 121 2.63 -24.76 18.36
N LEU A 122 2.96 -23.61 17.78
CA LEU A 122 4.33 -23.30 17.38
C LEU A 122 5.17 -22.99 18.63
N ASP A 123 6.44 -23.39 18.64
CA ASP A 123 7.38 -23.00 19.71
C ASP A 123 7.70 -21.50 19.56
N PRO A 124 7.26 -20.64 20.49
CA PRO A 124 7.44 -19.20 20.38
C PRO A 124 8.92 -18.80 20.33
N ARG A 125 9.81 -19.55 20.98
CA ARG A 125 11.24 -19.21 21.02
C ARG A 125 11.89 -19.42 19.65
N ARG A 126 11.66 -20.58 19.04
CA ARG A 126 12.17 -20.91 17.70
C ARG A 126 11.62 -19.97 16.63
N VAL A 127 10.34 -19.64 16.71
CA VAL A 127 9.72 -18.68 15.79
C VAL A 127 10.32 -17.28 15.94
N LEU A 128 10.56 -16.83 17.18
CA LEU A 128 11.16 -15.52 17.45
C LEU A 128 12.63 -15.44 17.03
N GLU A 129 13.40 -16.51 17.25
CA GLU A 129 14.80 -16.62 16.82
C GLU A 129 14.89 -16.64 15.29
N GLY A 130 14.14 -17.52 14.63
CA GLY A 130 14.09 -17.55 13.17
C GLY A 130 13.60 -16.22 12.57
N PHE A 131 12.63 -15.53 13.20
CA PHE A 131 12.21 -14.21 12.73
C PHE A 131 13.28 -13.13 12.91
N ARG A 132 14.08 -13.21 13.97
CA ARG A 132 15.22 -12.31 14.17
C ARG A 132 16.27 -12.53 13.09
N ASP A 133 16.60 -13.79 12.81
CA ASP A 133 17.55 -14.17 11.76
C ASP A 133 17.06 -13.70 10.38
N TYR A 134 15.77 -13.87 10.08
CA TYR A 134 15.16 -13.35 8.84
C TYR A 134 15.16 -11.82 8.74
N LYS A 135 15.03 -11.12 9.87
CA LYS A 135 15.08 -9.65 9.91
C LYS A 135 16.50 -9.12 9.70
N GLU A 136 17.51 -9.85 10.17
CA GLU A 136 18.93 -9.54 9.96
C GLU A 136 19.38 -9.88 8.52
N ASP A 137 18.89 -10.99 7.95
CA ASP A 137 19.15 -11.39 6.57
C ASP A 137 17.86 -11.82 5.86
N SER A 138 17.20 -10.86 5.19
CA SER A 138 15.91 -11.05 4.51
C SER A 138 15.97 -11.93 3.25
N SER A 139 17.16 -12.43 2.91
CA SER A 139 17.42 -13.22 1.70
C SER A 139 17.13 -14.71 1.91
N ILE A 140 17.21 -15.19 3.16
CA ILE A 140 17.10 -16.60 3.52
C ILE A 140 15.93 -16.76 4.50
N ILE A 141 15.04 -17.71 4.25
CA ILE A 141 13.98 -18.09 5.18
C ILE A 141 14.52 -19.20 6.08
N PRO A 142 14.73 -18.97 7.39
CA PRO A 142 15.14 -20.01 8.32
C PRO A 142 14.14 -21.17 8.36
N GLU A 143 14.65 -22.38 8.51
CA GLU A 143 13.84 -23.60 8.53
C GLU A 143 12.82 -23.59 9.68
N ASP A 144 13.19 -23.00 10.82
CA ASP A 144 12.32 -22.82 11.99
C ASP A 144 11.12 -21.89 11.74
N LEU A 145 11.14 -21.07 10.68
CA LEU A 145 10.01 -20.26 10.25
C LEU A 145 9.11 -20.95 9.21
N SER A 146 9.55 -22.05 8.60
CA SER A 146 8.79 -22.79 7.60
C SER A 146 7.39 -23.19 8.10
N PRO A 147 7.22 -23.74 9.32
CA PRO A 147 5.89 -24.08 9.85
C PRO A 147 4.97 -22.85 9.94
N LEU A 148 5.51 -21.72 10.37
CA LEU A 148 4.76 -20.47 10.47
C LEU A 148 4.31 -19.97 9.09
N ILE A 149 5.22 -19.96 8.11
CA ILE A 149 4.92 -19.50 6.74
C ILE A 149 3.88 -20.40 6.08
N ASN A 150 3.96 -21.71 6.30
CA ASN A 150 2.97 -22.67 5.81
C ASN A 150 1.60 -22.45 6.45
N ILE A 151 1.54 -22.09 7.73
CA ILE A 151 0.27 -21.74 8.38
C ILE A 151 -0.29 -20.44 7.78
N LEU A 152 0.52 -19.39 7.66
CA LEU A 152 0.08 -18.10 7.14
C LEU A 152 -0.34 -18.16 5.66
N SER A 153 0.19 -19.11 4.88
CA SER A 153 -0.24 -19.37 3.50
C SER A 153 -1.56 -20.16 3.40
N LEU A 154 -1.98 -20.81 4.48
CA LEU A 154 -3.25 -21.54 4.57
C LEU A 154 -4.38 -20.72 5.17
N ILE A 155 -4.09 -19.57 5.78
CA ILE A 155 -5.12 -18.65 6.30
C ILE A 155 -5.70 -17.86 5.12
N PRO A 156 -6.96 -18.11 4.72
CA PRO A 156 -7.63 -17.29 3.74
C PRO A 156 -7.94 -15.92 4.35
N MET A 157 -7.77 -14.86 3.58
CA MET A 157 -8.26 -13.52 3.94
C MET A 157 -9.70 -13.39 3.47
N SER A 158 -10.60 -12.91 4.32
CA SER A 158 -11.95 -12.52 3.89
C SER A 158 -11.91 -11.18 3.16
N SER A 159 -12.86 -10.95 2.25
CA SER A 159 -13.00 -9.65 1.57
C SER A 159 -13.24 -8.50 2.56
N ALA A 160 -13.94 -8.76 3.66
CA ALA A 160 -14.17 -7.78 4.71
C ALA A 160 -12.86 -7.36 5.42
N GLU A 161 -11.97 -8.31 5.71
CA GLU A 161 -10.64 -8.02 6.28
C GLU A 161 -9.73 -7.28 5.28
N CYS A 162 -9.88 -7.57 3.98
CA CYS A 162 -9.19 -6.87 2.91
C CYS A 162 -9.64 -5.41 2.77
N GLU A 163 -10.93 -5.11 3.00
CA GLU A 163 -11.51 -3.79 2.76
C GLU A 163 -11.53 -2.86 3.97
N GLN A 164 -11.41 -3.40 5.19
CA GLN A 164 -11.63 -2.67 6.43
C GLN A 164 -10.70 -1.45 6.59
N GLY A 165 -11.21 -0.23 6.37
CA GLY A 165 -10.50 1.06 6.51
C GLY A 165 -10.03 1.70 5.20
N PHE A 166 -10.53 1.24 4.04
CA PHE A 166 -10.64 2.11 2.85
C PHE A 166 -11.82 3.10 2.99
N SER A 167 -12.54 3.05 4.12
CA SER A 167 -13.63 3.94 4.52
C SER A 167 -13.15 5.11 5.38
#